data_AF-A0A6G1GR41-F1
#
_entry.id   AF-A0A6G1GR41-F1
#
_cell.length_a   1.000
_cell.length_b   1.000
_cell.length_c   1.000
_cell.angle_alpha   90.00
_cell.angle_beta   90.00
_cell.angle_gamma   90.00
#
_symmetry.space_group_name_H-M   'P 1'
#
loop_
_entity.id
_entity.type
_entity.pdbx_description
1 polymer ?
#
loop_
_entity_poly.entity_id
_entity_poly.type
_entity_poly.pdbx_seq_one_letter_code
_entity_poly.pdbx_strand_id
1 'polypeptide(L)'
;MHHHYSYLKKGSPPIQPFAPAKCPLLSRTAKNILLLFAVILMVSLTRLYNNTDVYSEALTHLAQRRLRELNADYNPYGNKEEWNLDIGSPSAIDLKTYSETLLSSAKDVLSRKHHLGISGALQDALEDTLDALNLHAHGDFERYEERDIGPSLGRRLVVAQKNYSELFKQTPQFESWPKQNPDWFFDFYDDERMDAWLRDYASGSKLQDVFHALPRDVMRSDVFRYLALFEGGGLYTDSDTSSIKPISTWDSPTSHTTDLTDPTLSHVTAQLRRHHNPLDPCPSVSHCAPRLIVAIESDPLLWHDLHYCGFQVSQYTFGASAGHPVLLDALTRIVAVFPAIAADPSSSTDDRKVFEYTGPQMWANAVWRYLLARWGFDFRKLAGMTRPVRVGDVLILPFGSFAAGFSELDVEQGSEARVWHGAWGRWRKQARPG
;
A
#
# COMPACT_ATOMS: atom_id res chain seq x y z
N MET A 1 34.60 60.27 58.99
CA MET A 1 33.81 60.42 60.23
C MET A 1 32.56 61.19 59.85
N HIS A 2 31.33 60.83 60.14
CA HIS A 2 30.65 59.72 60.80
C HIS A 2 29.22 59.81 60.22
N HIS A 3 28.49 58.71 60.13
CA HIS A 3 27.20 58.61 60.82
C HIS A 3 26.62 57.21 60.72
N HIS A 4 26.18 56.74 61.89
CA HIS A 4 25.51 55.48 62.17
C HIS A 4 23.98 55.60 62.00
N TYR A 5 23.40 54.48 61.57
CA TYR A 5 22.09 53.87 61.90
C TYR A 5 21.03 54.65 62.70
N SER A 6 19.77 54.65 62.21
CA SER A 6 18.64 53.92 62.83
C SER A 6 17.27 54.09 62.12
N TYR A 7 16.58 52.96 61.93
CA TYR A 7 15.14 52.63 62.08
C TYR A 7 13.93 53.37 61.42
N LEU A 8 13.06 52.51 60.82
CA LEU A 8 11.57 52.44 60.76
C LEU A 8 10.73 53.07 59.62
N LYS A 9 9.90 52.15 59.04
CA LYS A 9 8.49 52.22 58.60
C LYS A 9 8.08 52.70 57.18
N LYS A 10 7.47 51.72 56.46
CA LYS A 10 6.23 51.72 55.64
C LYS A 10 6.09 52.68 54.44
N GLY A 11 5.92 52.06 53.26
CA GLY A 11 5.18 52.59 52.11
C GLY A 11 5.14 51.55 50.98
N SER A 12 3.96 50.99 50.68
CA SER A 12 3.75 49.99 49.62
C SER A 12 4.06 50.53 48.22
N PRO A 13 4.64 49.74 47.29
CA PRO A 13 4.85 50.19 45.92
C PRO A 13 3.56 50.11 45.08
N PRO A 14 3.44 50.92 44.01
CA PRO A 14 2.21 51.04 43.22
C PRO A 14 1.96 49.80 42.35
N ILE A 15 0.68 49.48 42.17
CA ILE A 15 0.16 48.38 41.36
C ILE A 15 0.53 48.60 39.89
N GLN A 16 1.35 47.72 39.32
CA GLN A 16 1.55 47.65 37.87
C GLN A 16 0.33 46.99 37.20
N PRO A 17 -0.11 47.46 36.01
CA PRO A 17 -1.21 46.82 35.30
C PRO A 17 -0.79 45.43 34.80
N PHE A 18 -1.65 44.44 35.07
CA PHE A 18 -1.50 43.07 34.63
C PHE A 18 -1.23 42.99 33.12
N ALA A 19 -0.06 42.48 32.75
CA ALA A 19 0.15 41.94 31.42
C ALA A 19 -0.77 40.70 31.24
N PRO A 20 -1.46 40.53 30.11
CA PRO A 20 -2.25 39.33 29.88
C PRO A 20 -1.32 38.12 29.91
N ALA A 21 -1.60 37.20 30.83
CA ALA A 21 -0.89 35.94 30.95
C ALA A 21 -0.89 35.25 29.58
N LYS A 22 0.30 34.97 29.04
CA LYS A 22 0.45 34.05 27.92
C LYS A 22 -0.11 32.70 28.38
N CYS A 23 -1.30 32.37 27.88
CA CYS A 23 -1.91 31.06 28.06
C CYS A 23 -0.88 30.02 27.60
N PRO A 24 -0.53 29.00 28.41
CA PRO A 24 0.43 27.99 27.97
C PRO A 24 -0.17 27.30 26.75
N LEU A 25 0.50 27.43 25.61
CA LEU A 25 0.19 26.65 24.42
C LEU A 25 0.19 25.17 24.83
N LEU A 26 -0.99 24.56 24.85
CA LEU A 26 -1.14 23.11 25.03
C LEU A 26 -0.13 22.39 24.13
N SER A 27 0.62 21.44 24.70
CA SER A 27 1.53 20.60 23.93
C SER A 27 0.77 19.92 22.77
N ARG A 28 1.45 19.60 21.67
CA ARG A 28 0.83 18.88 20.54
C ARG A 28 0.07 17.63 21.04
N THR A 29 0.62 16.92 22.01
CA THR A 29 -0.01 15.76 22.66
C THR A 29 -1.31 16.12 23.37
N ALA A 30 -1.33 17.20 24.15
CA ALA A 30 -2.53 17.62 24.88
C ALA A 30 -3.63 18.12 23.94
N LYS A 31 -3.27 18.76 22.81
CA LYS A 31 -4.21 19.14 21.76
C LYS A 31 -4.82 17.91 21.07
N ASN A 32 -4.02 16.87 20.80
CA ASN A 32 -4.49 15.62 20.20
C ASN A 32 -5.45 14.88 21.14
N ILE A 33 -5.15 14.85 22.45
CA ILE A 33 -6.04 14.25 23.45
C ILE A 33 -7.36 15.02 23.54
N LEU A 34 -7.32 16.35 23.60
CA LEU A 34 -8.53 17.17 23.64
C LEU A 34 -9.39 17.01 22.38
N LEU A 35 -8.75 16.91 21.21
CA LEU A 35 -9.44 16.67 19.95
C LEU A 35 -10.10 15.28 19.95
N LEU A 36 -9.40 14.24 20.42
CA LEU A 36 -9.95 12.90 20.56
C LEU A 36 -11.15 12.87 21.52
N PHE A 37 -11.08 13.57 22.66
CA PHE A 37 -12.21 13.68 23.59
C PHE A 37 -13.40 14.45 23.01
N ALA A 38 -13.15 15.58 22.33
CA ALA A 38 -14.20 16.34 21.66
C ALA A 38 -14.86 15.53 20.55
N VAL A 39 -14.09 14.71 19.84
CA VAL A 39 -14.58 13.76 18.84
C VAL A 39 -15.44 12.70 19.51
N ILE A 40 -14.96 12.02 20.56
CA ILE A 40 -15.73 11.00 21.28
C ILE A 40 -17.06 11.59 21.77
N LEU A 41 -17.07 12.82 22.28
CA LEU A 41 -18.26 13.50 22.77
C LEU A 41 -19.24 13.86 21.64
N MET A 42 -18.76 14.47 20.54
CA MET A 42 -19.57 14.75 19.35
C MET A 42 -20.14 13.47 18.75
N VAL A 43 -19.29 12.44 18.57
CA VAL A 43 -19.63 11.09 18.10
C VAL A 43 -20.72 10.43 18.94
N SER A 44 -20.60 10.54 20.27
CA SER A 44 -21.60 9.98 21.19
C SER A 44 -22.94 10.71 21.06
N LEU A 45 -22.91 12.04 20.88
CA LEU A 45 -24.11 12.86 20.68
C LEU A 45 -24.79 12.60 19.32
N THR A 46 -24.04 12.36 18.23
CA THR A 46 -24.64 12.07 16.91
C THR A 46 -25.28 10.69 16.86
N ARG A 47 -24.68 9.68 17.51
CA ARG A 47 -25.30 8.35 17.68
C ARG A 47 -26.59 8.41 18.49
N LEU A 48 -26.66 9.31 19.49
CA LEU A 48 -27.88 9.56 20.28
C LEU A 48 -29.03 10.16 19.45
N TYR A 49 -28.72 10.84 18.34
CA TYR A 49 -29.70 11.56 17.52
C TYR A 49 -30.07 10.87 16.19
N ASN A 50 -29.67 9.61 15.97
CA ASN A 50 -30.02 8.79 14.78
C ASN A 50 -29.78 9.49 13.42
N ASN A 51 -28.81 10.41 13.34
CA ASN A 51 -28.43 11.04 12.07
C ASN A 51 -27.10 10.41 11.59
N THR A 52 -27.23 9.26 10.92
CA THR A 52 -26.13 8.42 10.43
C THR A 52 -25.21 9.16 9.46
N ASP A 53 -25.77 10.02 8.62
CA ASP A 53 -25.05 10.69 7.54
C ASP A 53 -24.12 11.78 8.09
N VAL A 54 -24.62 12.55 9.08
CA VAL A 54 -23.82 13.56 9.79
C VAL A 54 -22.67 12.92 10.58
N TYR A 55 -22.86 11.69 11.07
CA TYR A 55 -21.85 10.95 11.80
C TYR A 55 -20.68 10.52 10.90
N SER A 56 -20.97 9.90 9.75
CA SER A 56 -19.95 9.50 8.77
C SER A 56 -19.23 10.69 8.15
N GLU A 57 -19.94 11.81 7.90
CA GLU A 57 -19.36 13.04 7.38
C GLU A 57 -18.37 13.67 8.38
N ALA A 58 -18.74 13.74 9.66
CA ALA A 58 -17.85 14.26 10.71
C ALA A 58 -16.57 13.42 10.87
N LEU A 59 -16.70 12.10 10.84
CA LEU A 59 -15.56 11.17 10.87
C LEU A 59 -14.66 11.35 9.65
N THR A 60 -15.24 11.47 8.46
CA THR A 60 -14.51 11.72 7.21
C THR A 60 -13.73 13.03 7.28
N HIS A 61 -14.35 14.11 7.75
CA HIS A 61 -13.68 15.39 7.94
C HIS A 61 -12.52 15.32 8.94
N LEU A 62 -12.67 14.54 10.02
CA LEU A 62 -11.61 14.33 11.00
C LEU A 62 -10.42 13.59 10.38
N ALA A 63 -10.67 12.51 9.62
CA ALA A 63 -9.61 11.77 8.93
C ALA A 63 -8.86 12.68 7.94
N GLN A 64 -9.59 13.45 7.12
CA GLN A 64 -8.99 14.39 6.17
C GLN A 64 -8.16 15.47 6.87
N ARG A 65 -8.66 16.02 7.98
CA ARG A 65 -7.90 16.98 8.77
C ARG A 65 -6.62 16.36 9.31
N ARG A 66 -6.69 15.14 9.86
CA ARG A 66 -5.52 14.46 10.42
C ARG A 66 -4.48 14.14 9.35
N LEU A 67 -4.90 13.70 8.17
CA LEU A 67 -4.02 13.48 7.02
C LEU A 67 -3.30 14.76 6.61
N ARG A 68 -4.00 15.90 6.54
CA ARG A 68 -3.36 17.20 6.26
C ARG A 68 -2.32 17.59 7.31
N GLU A 69 -2.58 17.29 8.58
CA GLU A 69 -1.62 17.56 9.66
C GLU A 69 -0.38 16.64 9.58
N LEU A 70 -0.57 15.36 9.26
CA LEU A 70 0.52 14.39 9.11
C LEU A 70 1.40 14.70 7.89
N ASN A 71 0.78 15.13 6.79
CA ASN A 71 1.46 15.38 5.52
C ASN A 71 1.95 16.83 5.37
N ALA A 72 1.76 17.69 6.38
CA ALA A 72 2.05 19.12 6.31
C ALA A 72 3.52 19.43 5.97
N ASP A 73 4.44 18.63 6.49
CA ASP A 73 5.89 18.81 6.33
C ASP A 73 6.48 17.90 5.23
N TYR A 74 5.63 17.16 4.50
CA TYR A 74 6.10 16.25 3.45
C TYR A 74 6.46 17.02 2.17
N ASN A 75 7.73 16.97 1.78
CA ASN A 75 8.23 17.54 0.53
C ASN A 75 8.52 16.42 -0.50
N PRO A 76 7.70 16.26 -1.54
CA PRO A 76 7.88 15.22 -2.54
C PRO A 76 8.95 15.53 -3.59
N TYR A 77 9.37 16.78 -3.71
CA TYR A 77 10.34 17.17 -4.75
C TYR A 77 11.76 16.67 -4.43
N GLY A 78 12.06 16.32 -3.17
CA GLY A 78 13.33 15.69 -2.79
C GLY A 78 13.40 14.19 -3.11
N ASN A 79 12.26 13.52 -3.33
CA ASN A 79 12.23 12.07 -3.46
C ASN A 79 12.78 11.55 -4.78
N LYS A 80 12.64 12.32 -5.87
CA LYS A 80 13.14 11.88 -7.17
C LYS A 80 14.66 11.93 -7.24
N GLU A 81 15.27 12.93 -6.60
CA GLU A 81 16.72 13.12 -6.58
C GLU A 81 17.43 12.23 -5.54
N GLU A 82 16.86 12.10 -4.34
CA GLU A 82 17.49 11.36 -3.23
C GLU A 82 17.07 9.89 -3.19
N TRP A 83 15.82 9.57 -3.56
CA TRP A 83 15.23 8.25 -3.38
C TRP A 83 14.86 7.55 -4.69
N ASN A 84 15.03 8.23 -5.85
CA ASN A 84 14.59 7.78 -7.17
C ASN A 84 13.10 7.36 -7.20
N LEU A 85 12.21 8.14 -6.57
CA LEU A 85 10.77 7.85 -6.48
C LEU A 85 9.91 8.97 -7.07
N ASP A 86 8.83 8.58 -7.76
CA ASP A 86 7.80 9.47 -8.30
C ASP A 86 6.44 9.23 -7.62
N ILE A 87 6.33 9.82 -6.44
CA ILE A 87 5.15 9.71 -5.56
C ILE A 87 4.15 10.84 -5.89
N GLY A 88 4.43 11.72 -6.86
CA GLY A 88 3.59 12.87 -7.21
C GLY A 88 3.80 14.10 -6.31
N SER A 89 3.14 15.22 -6.60
CA SER A 89 3.24 16.46 -5.82
C SER A 89 2.46 16.38 -4.50
N PRO A 90 2.72 17.23 -3.48
CA PRO A 90 2.12 17.05 -2.16
C PRO A 90 0.63 17.39 -2.16
N SER A 91 0.21 18.27 -3.08
CA SER A 91 -1.19 18.56 -3.38
C SER A 91 -1.90 17.45 -4.15
N ALA A 92 -1.17 16.50 -4.76
CA ALA A 92 -1.75 15.33 -5.43
C ALA A 92 -1.89 14.11 -4.51
N ILE A 93 -1.40 14.19 -3.26
CA ILE A 93 -1.35 13.08 -2.30
C ILE A 93 -2.12 13.44 -1.02
N ASP A 94 -3.27 14.08 -1.19
CA ASP A 94 -4.35 14.02 -0.19
C ASP A 94 -5.33 12.90 -0.58
N LEU A 95 -5.97 12.26 0.41
CA LEU A 95 -6.84 11.10 0.17
C LEU A 95 -7.97 11.40 -0.83
N LYS A 96 -8.51 12.62 -0.86
CA LYS A 96 -9.60 12.97 -1.77
C LYS A 96 -9.08 13.02 -3.20
N THR A 97 -8.02 13.79 -3.47
CA THR A 97 -7.42 13.90 -4.81
C THR A 97 -6.88 12.57 -5.30
N TYR A 98 -6.21 11.80 -4.44
CA TYR A 98 -5.70 10.46 -4.75
C TYR A 98 -6.84 9.57 -5.26
N SER A 99 -7.94 9.54 -4.52
CA SER A 99 -9.04 8.63 -4.81
C SER A 99 -9.88 9.08 -6.01
N GLU A 100 -10.15 10.38 -6.15
CA GLU A 100 -10.83 10.94 -7.33
C GLU A 100 -10.04 10.65 -8.61
N THR A 101 -8.70 10.80 -8.56
CA THR A 101 -7.81 10.49 -9.67
C THR A 101 -7.80 8.99 -9.98
N LEU A 102 -7.71 8.15 -8.94
CA LEU A 102 -7.67 6.70 -9.09
C LEU A 102 -8.97 6.17 -9.72
N LEU A 103 -10.12 6.61 -9.22
CA LEU A 103 -11.44 6.18 -9.72
C LEU A 103 -11.72 6.70 -11.14
N SER A 104 -11.33 7.93 -11.43
CA SER A 104 -11.42 8.48 -12.79
C SER A 104 -10.57 7.67 -13.78
N SER A 105 -9.33 7.37 -13.39
CA SER A 105 -8.40 6.58 -14.21
C SER A 105 -8.88 5.13 -14.36
N ALA A 106 -9.44 4.54 -13.31
CA ALA A 106 -9.98 3.19 -13.35
C ALA A 106 -11.09 3.05 -14.40
N LYS A 107 -12.01 4.02 -14.46
CA LYS A 107 -13.06 4.06 -15.48
C LYS A 107 -12.47 4.16 -16.89
N ASP A 108 -11.49 5.03 -17.13
CA ASP A 108 -10.83 5.14 -18.46
C ASP A 108 -10.10 3.85 -18.86
N VAL A 109 -9.39 3.24 -17.91
CA VAL A 109 -8.47 2.13 -18.15
C VAL A 109 -9.22 0.81 -18.37
N LEU A 110 -10.30 0.60 -17.63
CA LEU A 110 -10.98 -0.69 -17.51
C LEU A 110 -12.29 -0.78 -18.28
N SER A 111 -12.88 0.35 -18.71
CA SER A 111 -14.14 0.33 -19.47
C SER A 111 -13.97 -0.28 -20.85
N ARG A 112 -14.99 -1.02 -21.31
CA ARG A 112 -15.03 -1.63 -22.64
C ARG A 112 -15.41 -0.58 -23.71
N LYS A 113 -14.67 -0.53 -24.82
CA LYS A 113 -14.92 0.39 -25.96
C LYS A 113 -16.33 0.30 -26.57
N HIS A 114 -17.01 -0.84 -26.46
CA HIS A 114 -18.28 -1.12 -27.17
C HIS A 114 -19.44 -1.60 -26.27
N HIS A 115 -19.25 -1.69 -24.95
CA HIS A 115 -20.30 -2.05 -23.99
C HIS A 115 -20.24 -1.11 -22.78
N LEU A 116 -21.39 -0.59 -22.34
CA LEU A 116 -21.56 0.33 -21.21
C LEU A 116 -21.35 -0.34 -19.83
N GLY A 117 -20.44 -1.31 -19.72
CA GLY A 117 -20.29 -2.10 -18.49
C GLY A 117 -18.89 -2.66 -18.29
N ILE A 118 -18.51 -2.70 -17.01
CA ILE A 118 -17.36 -3.41 -16.44
C ILE A 118 -17.77 -4.89 -16.22
N SER A 119 -16.83 -5.85 -16.26
CA SER A 119 -17.17 -7.26 -15.91
C SER A 119 -17.56 -7.37 -14.43
N GLY A 120 -18.40 -8.35 -14.04
CA GLY A 120 -18.87 -8.49 -12.65
C GLY A 120 -17.72 -8.54 -11.62
N ALA A 121 -16.71 -9.37 -11.86
CA ALA A 121 -15.52 -9.47 -11.00
C ALA A 121 -14.73 -8.16 -10.90
N LEU A 122 -14.67 -7.38 -11.98
CA LEU A 122 -14.00 -6.08 -11.98
C LEU A 122 -14.81 -5.00 -11.27
N GLN A 123 -16.15 -5.09 -11.32
CA GLN A 123 -17.03 -4.24 -10.55
C GLN A 123 -16.84 -4.53 -9.05
N ASP A 124 -16.80 -5.80 -8.67
CA ASP A 124 -16.54 -6.23 -7.30
C ASP A 124 -15.19 -5.70 -6.78
N ALA A 125 -14.11 -5.84 -7.56
CA ALA A 125 -12.79 -5.32 -7.19
C ALA A 125 -12.75 -3.77 -7.08
N LEU A 126 -13.55 -3.06 -7.86
CA LEU A 126 -13.67 -1.60 -7.76
C LEU A 126 -14.48 -1.18 -6.52
N GLU A 127 -15.51 -1.94 -6.15
CA GLU A 127 -16.24 -1.75 -4.90
C GLU A 127 -15.31 -1.99 -3.70
N ASP A 128 -14.53 -3.08 -3.70
CA ASP A 128 -13.50 -3.35 -2.69
C ASP A 128 -12.44 -2.22 -2.57
N THR A 129 -12.14 -1.55 -3.70
CA THR A 129 -11.23 -0.38 -3.74
C THR A 129 -11.85 0.82 -3.00
N LEU A 130 -13.13 1.10 -3.27
CA LEU A 130 -13.86 2.18 -2.62
C LEU A 130 -13.95 1.97 -1.10
N ASP A 131 -14.21 0.72 -0.70
CA ASP A 131 -14.25 0.30 0.70
C ASP A 131 -12.90 0.49 1.39
N ALA A 132 -11.79 0.12 0.72
CA ALA A 132 -10.44 0.31 1.26
C ALA A 132 -10.08 1.79 1.46
N LEU A 133 -10.61 2.68 0.61
CA LEU A 133 -10.40 4.13 0.70
C LEU A 133 -11.35 4.83 1.67
N ASN A 134 -12.29 4.10 2.29
CA ASN A 134 -13.40 4.64 3.09
C ASN A 134 -14.21 5.71 2.34
N LEU A 135 -14.39 5.54 1.03
CA LEU A 135 -15.12 6.47 0.19
C LEU A 135 -16.45 5.87 -0.22
N HIS A 136 -17.38 5.82 0.73
CA HIS A 136 -18.77 5.65 0.37
C HIS A 136 -19.40 7.02 0.11
N ALA A 137 -19.79 7.24 -1.14
CA ALA A 137 -20.84 8.19 -1.43
C ALA A 137 -22.15 7.60 -0.91
N HIS A 138 -22.95 8.39 -0.20
CA HIS A 138 -24.37 8.11 -0.03
C HIS A 138 -25.00 7.93 -1.42
N GLY A 139 -25.54 6.75 -1.73
CA GLY A 139 -26.35 6.53 -2.93
C GLY A 139 -26.29 5.11 -3.51
N ASP A 140 -27.40 4.40 -3.37
CA ASP A 140 -27.96 3.45 -4.34
C ASP A 140 -27.11 2.26 -4.82
N PHE A 141 -26.60 1.45 -3.90
CA PHE A 141 -26.27 0.05 -4.21
C PHE A 141 -27.05 -0.88 -3.28
N GLU A 142 -28.01 -1.63 -3.86
CA GLU A 142 -28.81 -2.60 -3.11
C GLU A 142 -27.93 -3.75 -2.60
N ARG A 143 -28.03 -3.96 -1.28
CA ARG A 143 -27.77 -5.20 -0.52
C ARG A 143 -26.55 -6.05 -0.93
N TYR A 144 -25.54 -5.96 -0.06
CA TYR A 144 -24.64 -7.04 0.32
C TYR A 144 -25.44 -8.33 0.62
N GLU A 145 -25.37 -9.33 -0.26
CA GLU A 145 -25.55 -10.74 0.15
C GLU A 145 -24.26 -11.21 0.85
N GLU A 146 -24.39 -12.08 1.85
CA GLU A 146 -23.29 -12.70 2.61
C GLU A 146 -22.24 -13.33 1.69
N ARG A 147 -21.20 -12.55 1.35
CA ARG A 147 -19.96 -13.10 0.82
C ARG A 147 -19.00 -13.29 1.98
N ASP A 148 -18.20 -14.35 1.89
CA ASP A 148 -17.05 -14.64 2.77
C ASP A 148 -15.89 -13.66 2.49
N ILE A 149 -16.20 -12.36 2.31
CA ILE A 149 -15.24 -11.25 2.14
C ILE A 149 -14.67 -10.95 3.52
N GLY A 150 -13.79 -11.83 3.99
CA GLY A 150 -12.81 -11.45 4.99
C GLY A 150 -11.78 -10.50 4.35
N PRO A 151 -11.25 -9.49 5.06
CA PRO A 151 -10.18 -8.60 4.60
C PRO A 151 -8.81 -9.31 4.57
N SER A 152 -8.80 -10.55 4.11
CA SER A 152 -7.61 -11.39 4.01
C SER A 152 -7.11 -11.36 2.57
N LEU A 153 -5.85 -11.74 2.38
CA LEU A 153 -5.29 -11.91 1.04
C LEU A 153 -6.11 -12.87 0.16
N GLY A 154 -6.86 -13.81 0.75
CA GLY A 154 -7.33 -14.99 0.04
C GLY A 154 -6.23 -16.05 -0.03
N ARG A 155 -6.61 -17.33 -0.01
CA ARG A 155 -5.65 -18.46 -0.03
C ARG A 155 -5.36 -18.89 -1.46
N ARG A 156 -4.88 -17.95 -2.27
CA ARG A 156 -4.56 -18.15 -3.69
C ARG A 156 -3.09 -17.81 -3.92
N LEU A 157 -2.32 -18.75 -4.45
CA LEU A 157 -0.92 -18.56 -4.82
C LEU A 157 -0.81 -18.50 -6.34
N VAL A 158 -0.61 -17.30 -6.87
CA VAL A 158 -0.45 -17.04 -8.30
C VAL A 158 1.02 -17.14 -8.70
N VAL A 159 1.29 -17.89 -9.77
CA VAL A 159 2.61 -17.94 -10.41
C VAL A 159 2.45 -17.90 -11.92
N ALA A 160 3.37 -17.22 -12.59
CA ALA A 160 3.44 -17.19 -14.05
C ALA A 160 4.74 -17.84 -14.57
N GLN A 161 4.62 -18.79 -15.50
CA GLN A 161 5.75 -19.36 -16.23
C GLN A 161 5.28 -19.95 -17.56
N LYS A 162 6.20 -20.06 -18.53
CA LYS A 162 5.89 -20.55 -19.88
C LYS A 162 5.25 -21.95 -19.96
N ASN A 163 5.53 -22.84 -19.01
CA ASN A 163 5.04 -24.22 -19.09
C ASN A 163 4.96 -24.87 -17.71
N TYR A 164 3.77 -25.37 -17.35
CA TYR A 164 3.50 -26.05 -16.09
C TYR A 164 4.34 -27.30 -15.89
N SER A 165 4.41 -28.16 -16.91
CA SER A 165 5.15 -29.44 -16.85
C SER A 165 6.66 -29.26 -16.68
N GLU A 166 7.15 -28.06 -16.96
CA GLU A 166 8.56 -27.67 -16.81
C GLU A 166 8.83 -26.84 -15.57
N LEU A 167 7.80 -26.36 -14.84
CA LEU A 167 7.95 -25.57 -13.61
C LEU A 167 8.89 -26.27 -12.63
N PHE A 168 8.49 -27.44 -12.11
CA PHE A 168 9.29 -28.16 -11.11
C PHE A 168 10.60 -28.74 -11.65
N LYS A 169 10.74 -28.90 -12.97
CA LYS A 169 12.02 -29.31 -13.57
C LYS A 169 13.01 -28.14 -13.64
N GLN A 170 12.53 -26.94 -13.97
CA GLN A 170 13.35 -25.77 -14.16
C GLN A 170 13.59 -24.98 -12.88
N THR A 171 12.67 -25.06 -11.93
CA THR A 171 12.68 -24.39 -10.63
C THR A 171 12.26 -25.38 -9.52
N PRO A 172 13.06 -26.43 -9.26
CA PRO A 172 12.73 -27.47 -8.27
C PRO A 172 12.51 -26.91 -6.85
N GLN A 173 13.14 -25.78 -6.53
CA GLN A 173 12.92 -25.08 -5.26
C GLN A 173 11.47 -24.63 -5.05
N PHE A 174 10.70 -24.44 -6.12
CA PHE A 174 9.31 -23.98 -6.06
C PHE A 174 8.40 -24.99 -5.35
N GLU A 175 8.78 -26.27 -5.29
CA GLU A 175 8.05 -27.29 -4.54
C GLU A 175 7.84 -26.95 -3.05
N SER A 176 8.68 -26.07 -2.48
CA SER A 176 8.51 -25.61 -1.10
C SER A 176 7.19 -24.87 -0.89
N TRP A 177 6.67 -24.15 -1.89
CA TRP A 177 5.41 -23.40 -1.77
C TRP A 177 4.20 -24.29 -1.44
N PRO A 178 3.83 -25.29 -2.25
CA PRO A 178 2.73 -26.19 -1.91
C PRO A 178 3.04 -27.06 -0.68
N LYS A 179 4.31 -27.37 -0.39
CA LYS A 179 4.70 -28.13 0.82
C LYS A 179 4.46 -27.34 2.11
N GLN A 180 4.79 -26.04 2.12
CA GLN A 180 4.64 -25.18 3.29
C GLN A 180 3.23 -24.60 3.44
N ASN A 181 2.48 -24.52 2.34
CA ASN A 181 1.16 -23.89 2.29
C ASN A 181 0.12 -24.86 1.67
N PRO A 182 -0.11 -26.03 2.27
CA PRO A 182 -0.95 -27.09 1.68
C PRO A 182 -2.44 -26.71 1.57
N ASP A 183 -2.86 -25.68 2.30
CA ASP A 183 -4.22 -25.13 2.29
C ASP A 183 -4.42 -23.97 1.29
N TRP A 184 -3.40 -23.64 0.50
CA TRP A 184 -3.46 -22.62 -0.54
C TRP A 184 -3.80 -23.22 -1.90
N PHE A 185 -4.72 -22.58 -2.61
CA PHE A 185 -5.02 -22.91 -4.00
C PHE A 185 -3.91 -22.40 -4.91
N PHE A 186 -3.31 -23.32 -5.66
CA PHE A 186 -2.21 -23.02 -6.57
C PHE A 186 -2.73 -22.65 -7.96
N ASP A 187 -2.47 -21.42 -8.38
CA ASP A 187 -3.02 -20.84 -9.60
C ASP A 187 -1.92 -20.48 -10.61
N PHE A 188 -1.67 -21.40 -11.53
CA PHE A 188 -0.57 -21.31 -12.50
C PHE A 188 -1.00 -20.67 -13.83
N TYR A 189 -0.22 -19.72 -14.33
CA TYR A 189 -0.48 -19.07 -15.62
C TYR A 189 0.69 -19.25 -16.60
N ASP A 190 0.39 -19.73 -17.80
CA ASP A 190 1.24 -19.60 -18.97
C ASP A 190 0.75 -18.46 -19.88
N ASP A 191 1.47 -18.20 -20.96
CA ASP A 191 1.16 -17.10 -21.89
C ASP A 191 -0.25 -17.23 -22.50
N GLU A 192 -0.68 -18.46 -22.82
CA GLU A 192 -2.01 -18.73 -23.38
C GLU A 192 -3.11 -18.45 -22.36
N ARG A 193 -2.94 -18.92 -21.12
CA ARG A 193 -3.89 -18.68 -20.02
C ARG A 193 -3.94 -17.21 -19.64
N MET A 194 -2.79 -16.50 -19.63
CA MET A 194 -2.75 -15.05 -19.38
C MET A 194 -3.54 -14.29 -20.46
N ASP A 195 -3.31 -14.61 -21.74
CA ASP A 195 -4.01 -13.94 -22.85
C ASP A 195 -5.51 -14.28 -22.90
N ALA A 196 -5.90 -15.53 -22.59
CA ALA A 196 -7.30 -15.91 -22.47
C ALA A 196 -7.99 -15.17 -21.32
N TRP A 197 -7.35 -15.16 -20.14
CA TRP A 197 -7.88 -14.48 -18.98
C TRP A 197 -8.03 -12.96 -19.20
N LEU A 198 -7.05 -12.32 -19.86
CA LEU A 198 -7.15 -10.90 -20.19
C LEU A 198 -8.29 -10.61 -21.17
N ARG A 199 -8.53 -11.49 -22.15
CA ARG A 199 -9.69 -11.36 -23.04
C ARG A 199 -10.99 -11.42 -22.26
N ASP A 200 -11.13 -12.32 -21.30
CA ASP A 200 -12.37 -12.44 -20.53
C ASP A 200 -12.57 -11.25 -19.57
N TYR A 201 -11.48 -10.86 -18.88
CA TYR A 201 -11.52 -9.86 -17.83
C TYR A 201 -11.60 -8.42 -18.36
N ALA A 202 -10.75 -8.08 -19.33
CA ALA A 202 -10.48 -6.72 -19.78
C ALA A 202 -10.78 -6.51 -21.28
N SER A 203 -11.64 -7.34 -21.88
CA SER A 203 -11.99 -7.26 -23.32
C SER A 203 -12.31 -5.84 -23.77
N GLY A 204 -11.62 -5.36 -24.80
CA GLY A 204 -11.88 -4.06 -25.42
C GLY A 204 -11.59 -2.87 -24.50
N SER A 205 -10.84 -3.08 -23.41
CA SER A 205 -10.36 -2.01 -22.54
C SER A 205 -9.04 -1.43 -23.05
N LYS A 206 -8.72 -0.21 -22.60
CA LYS A 206 -7.41 0.40 -22.86
C LYS A 206 -6.28 -0.39 -22.20
N LEU A 207 -6.54 -1.02 -21.05
CA LEU A 207 -5.59 -1.90 -20.40
C LEU A 207 -5.17 -3.08 -21.30
N GLN A 208 -6.13 -3.70 -21.98
CA GLN A 208 -5.84 -4.80 -22.90
C GLN A 208 -4.96 -4.34 -24.08
N ASP A 209 -5.30 -3.19 -24.67
CA ASP A 209 -4.50 -2.62 -25.77
C ASP A 209 -3.05 -2.37 -25.33
N VAL A 210 -2.88 -1.73 -24.16
CA VAL A 210 -1.56 -1.45 -23.58
C VAL A 210 -0.81 -2.75 -23.32
N PHE A 211 -1.45 -3.73 -22.69
CA PHE A 211 -0.82 -5.02 -22.37
C PHE A 211 -0.28 -5.73 -23.61
N HIS A 212 -1.05 -5.77 -24.70
CA HIS A 212 -0.61 -6.40 -25.94
C HIS A 212 0.47 -5.61 -26.67
N ALA A 213 0.51 -4.29 -26.49
CA ALA A 213 1.47 -3.40 -27.16
C ALA A 213 2.76 -3.15 -26.36
N LEU A 214 2.91 -3.72 -25.15
CA LEU A 214 4.15 -3.63 -24.39
C LEU A 214 5.30 -4.31 -25.15
N PRO A 215 6.49 -3.66 -25.22
CA PRO A 215 7.58 -4.10 -26.10
C PRO A 215 8.33 -5.35 -25.60
N ARG A 216 8.14 -5.75 -24.33
CA ARG A 216 8.88 -6.85 -23.70
C ARG A 216 7.94 -7.75 -22.89
N ASP A 217 8.16 -9.06 -22.95
CA ASP A 217 7.37 -10.05 -22.19
C ASP A 217 7.44 -9.84 -20.67
N VAL A 218 8.58 -9.38 -20.16
CA VAL A 218 8.72 -9.05 -18.73
C VAL A 218 7.76 -7.94 -18.30
N MET A 219 7.56 -6.92 -19.13
CA MET A 219 6.61 -5.85 -18.84
C MET A 219 5.16 -6.37 -18.82
N ARG A 220 4.83 -7.35 -19.67
CA ARG A 220 3.55 -8.04 -19.62
C ARG A 220 3.38 -8.84 -18.33
N SER A 221 4.41 -9.57 -17.91
CA SER A 221 4.42 -10.31 -16.64
C SER A 221 4.24 -9.38 -15.43
N ASP A 222 4.83 -8.18 -15.49
CA ASP A 222 4.64 -7.13 -14.48
C ASP A 222 3.20 -6.63 -14.42
N VAL A 223 2.56 -6.36 -15.57
CA VAL A 223 1.14 -5.97 -15.56
C VAL A 223 0.25 -7.13 -15.08
N PHE A 224 0.55 -8.35 -15.54
CA PHE A 224 -0.25 -9.54 -15.21
C PHE A 224 -0.32 -9.78 -13.70
N ARG A 225 0.81 -9.73 -12.97
CA ARG A 225 0.81 -10.00 -11.52
C ARG A 225 -0.03 -8.98 -10.75
N TYR A 226 -0.07 -7.71 -11.16
CA TYR A 226 -0.95 -6.72 -10.54
C TYR A 226 -2.41 -7.01 -10.85
N LEU A 227 -2.71 -7.34 -12.11
CA LEU A 227 -4.07 -7.55 -12.58
C LEU A 227 -4.68 -8.82 -11.96
N ALA A 228 -3.91 -9.91 -11.87
CA ALA A 228 -4.34 -11.17 -11.28
C ALA A 228 -4.71 -11.02 -9.80
N LEU A 229 -3.89 -10.29 -9.02
CA LEU A 229 -4.21 -10.03 -7.62
C LEU A 229 -5.30 -8.97 -7.45
N PHE A 230 -5.47 -8.04 -8.40
CA PHE A 230 -6.53 -7.04 -8.31
C PHE A 230 -7.90 -7.68 -8.43
N GLU A 231 -8.03 -8.67 -9.32
CA GLU A 231 -9.26 -9.42 -9.52
C GLU A 231 -9.54 -10.42 -8.40
N GLY A 232 -8.60 -11.31 -8.09
CA GLY A 232 -8.87 -12.46 -7.22
C GLY A 232 -8.13 -12.47 -5.90
N GLY A 233 -7.36 -11.41 -5.59
CA GLY A 233 -6.46 -11.40 -4.45
C GLY A 233 -5.42 -12.51 -4.49
N GLY A 234 -4.72 -12.67 -3.37
CA GLY A 234 -3.83 -13.77 -3.06
C GLY A 234 -2.40 -13.30 -2.85
N LEU A 235 -1.48 -14.19 -3.19
CA LEU A 235 -0.05 -13.94 -3.20
C LEU A 235 0.49 -14.26 -4.59
N TYR A 236 1.24 -13.34 -5.16
CA TYR A 236 2.03 -13.61 -6.36
C TYR A 236 3.45 -13.94 -5.95
N THR A 237 4.07 -14.91 -6.63
CA THR A 237 5.50 -15.18 -6.50
C THR A 237 6.11 -15.68 -7.80
N ASP A 238 7.34 -15.24 -8.12
CA ASP A 238 8.08 -15.70 -9.29
C ASP A 238 8.44 -17.19 -9.16
N SER A 239 8.53 -17.86 -10.30
CA SER A 239 8.77 -19.31 -10.35
C SER A 239 10.14 -19.72 -9.81
N ASP A 240 11.14 -18.83 -9.75
CA ASP A 240 12.48 -19.11 -9.23
C ASP A 240 12.64 -18.81 -7.73
N THR A 241 11.53 -18.70 -7.00
CA THR A 241 11.50 -18.50 -5.54
C THR A 241 11.30 -19.81 -4.78
N SER A 242 11.56 -19.77 -3.47
CA SER A 242 11.24 -20.83 -2.52
C SER A 242 10.61 -20.26 -1.25
N SER A 243 9.52 -20.86 -0.80
CA SER A 243 8.92 -20.59 0.51
C SER A 243 9.82 -21.12 1.62
N ILE A 244 10.30 -20.23 2.50
CA ILE A 244 11.13 -20.58 3.67
C ILE A 244 10.25 -20.73 4.92
N LYS A 245 9.24 -19.86 5.06
CA LYS A 245 8.23 -19.97 6.12
C LYS A 245 6.81 -19.92 5.55
N PRO A 246 5.85 -20.69 6.12
CA PRO A 246 4.45 -20.63 5.70
C PRO A 246 3.88 -19.21 5.77
N ILE A 247 3.02 -18.84 4.82
CA ILE A 247 2.44 -17.49 4.72
C ILE A 247 1.68 -17.13 6.00
N SER A 248 1.04 -18.11 6.64
CA SER A 248 0.32 -17.93 7.91
C SER A 248 1.19 -17.42 9.05
N THR A 249 2.52 -17.54 8.97
CA THR A 249 3.44 -17.07 10.02
C THR A 249 3.97 -15.66 9.76
N TRP A 250 3.65 -15.04 8.62
CA TRP A 250 4.27 -13.78 8.21
C TRP A 250 3.82 -12.59 9.05
N ASP A 251 2.58 -12.60 9.55
CA ASP A 251 1.99 -11.62 10.49
C ASP A 251 1.68 -12.25 11.86
N SER A 252 2.43 -13.30 12.26
CA SER A 252 2.19 -14.00 13.52
C SER A 252 2.47 -13.11 14.74
N PRO A 253 1.77 -13.24 15.88
CA PRO A 253 2.10 -12.53 17.13
C PRO A 253 3.57 -12.66 17.59
N THR A 254 4.28 -13.69 17.11
CA THR A 254 5.72 -13.90 17.34
C THR A 254 6.64 -13.05 16.47
N SER A 255 6.12 -12.36 15.44
CA SER A 255 6.91 -11.56 14.49
C SER A 255 7.41 -10.24 15.07
N HIS A 256 7.04 -9.90 16.31
CA HIS A 256 7.37 -8.60 16.93
C HIS A 256 7.06 -7.41 16.01
N THR A 257 5.99 -7.52 15.20
CA THR A 257 5.57 -6.47 14.26
C THR A 257 5.31 -5.18 15.02
N THR A 258 5.95 -4.09 14.60
CA THR A 258 5.69 -2.76 15.16
C THR A 258 4.57 -2.09 14.40
N ASP A 259 3.47 -1.76 15.08
CA ASP A 259 2.38 -0.98 14.48
C ASP A 259 2.67 0.51 14.56
N LEU A 260 2.79 1.14 13.39
CA LEU A 260 3.02 2.58 13.22
C LEU A 260 1.79 3.32 12.66
N THR A 261 0.62 2.67 12.67
CA THR A 261 -0.64 3.30 12.24
C THR A 261 -0.99 4.49 13.14
N ASP A 262 -1.35 5.64 12.55
CA ASP A 262 -1.84 6.77 13.34
C ASP A 262 -3.12 6.37 14.11
N PRO A 263 -3.16 6.53 15.45
CA PRO A 263 -4.29 6.08 16.26
C PRO A 263 -5.63 6.72 15.88
N THR A 264 -5.61 7.98 15.41
CA THR A 264 -6.84 8.67 14.97
C THR A 264 -7.33 8.06 13.68
N LEU A 265 -6.46 7.84 12.70
CA LEU A 265 -6.83 7.23 11.43
C LEU A 265 -7.28 5.76 11.59
N SER A 266 -6.62 5.01 12.48
CA SER A 266 -7.03 3.64 12.83
C SER A 266 -8.43 3.63 13.45
N HIS A 267 -8.67 4.50 14.44
CA HIS A 267 -9.98 4.60 15.10
C HIS A 267 -11.09 5.04 14.13
N VAL A 268 -10.87 6.11 13.37
CA VAL A 268 -11.86 6.61 12.41
C VAL A 268 -12.18 5.57 11.35
N THR A 269 -11.17 4.88 10.81
CA THR A 269 -11.39 3.79 9.85
C THR A 269 -12.25 2.68 10.45
N ALA A 270 -11.95 2.23 11.67
CA ALA A 270 -12.73 1.20 12.33
C ALA A 270 -14.19 1.64 12.58
N GLN A 271 -14.42 2.91 12.93
CA GLN A 271 -15.77 3.45 13.11
C GLN A 271 -16.55 3.54 11.80
N LEU A 272 -15.90 4.01 10.73
CA LEU A 272 -16.53 4.06 9.40
C LEU A 272 -16.89 2.65 8.92
N ARG A 273 -15.96 1.68 9.02
CA ARG A 273 -16.26 0.30 8.64
C ARG A 273 -17.43 -0.29 9.41
N ARG A 274 -17.47 -0.14 10.74
CA ARG A 274 -18.61 -0.62 11.55
C ARG A 274 -19.92 0.10 11.25
N HIS A 275 -19.85 1.35 10.79
CA HIS A 275 -21.03 2.10 10.37
C HIS A 275 -21.61 1.51 9.06
N HIS A 276 -20.75 1.12 8.12
CA HIS A 276 -21.17 0.51 6.86
C HIS A 276 -21.52 -0.99 7.01
N ASN A 277 -20.74 -1.73 7.80
CA ASN A 277 -20.95 -3.14 8.10
C ASN A 277 -20.89 -3.35 9.64
N PRO A 278 -22.04 -3.37 10.33
CA PRO A 278 -22.11 -3.60 11.77
C PRO A 278 -21.55 -4.96 12.22
N LEU A 279 -21.45 -5.92 11.30
CA LEU A 279 -20.91 -7.26 11.53
C LEU A 279 -19.42 -7.37 11.15
N ASP A 280 -18.74 -6.26 10.84
CA ASP A 280 -17.31 -6.27 10.50
C ASP A 280 -16.52 -7.01 11.60
N PRO A 281 -15.90 -8.16 11.28
CA PRO A 281 -15.14 -8.94 12.24
C PRO A 281 -13.86 -8.22 12.69
N CYS A 282 -13.52 -7.08 12.06
CA CYS A 282 -12.34 -6.30 12.32
C CYS A 282 -12.59 -5.16 13.34
N PRO A 283 -12.29 -5.34 14.64
CA PRO A 283 -12.54 -4.29 15.63
C PRO A 283 -11.59 -3.10 15.49
N SER A 284 -10.39 -3.30 14.94
CA SER A 284 -9.43 -2.24 14.60
C SER A 284 -8.55 -2.70 13.44
N VAL A 285 -8.19 -1.76 12.56
CA VAL A 285 -7.46 -2.07 11.32
C VAL A 285 -6.14 -2.82 11.59
N SER A 286 -5.46 -2.43 12.67
CA SER A 286 -4.19 -3.02 13.11
C SER A 286 -4.29 -4.43 13.68
N HIS A 287 -5.46 -4.88 14.12
CA HIS A 287 -5.67 -6.22 14.69
C HIS A 287 -6.24 -7.21 13.68
N CYS A 288 -6.37 -6.80 12.42
CA CYS A 288 -6.93 -7.61 11.35
C CYS A 288 -5.83 -8.10 10.43
N ALA A 289 -6.12 -9.15 9.66
CA ALA A 289 -5.20 -9.61 8.64
C ALA A 289 -4.79 -8.44 7.70
N PRO A 290 -3.53 -8.38 7.25
CA PRO A 290 -3.10 -7.39 6.29
C PRO A 290 -3.79 -7.64 4.96
N ARG A 291 -4.17 -6.55 4.28
CA ARG A 291 -4.69 -6.56 2.91
C ARG A 291 -3.60 -6.35 1.87
N LEU A 292 -2.39 -5.95 2.29
CA LEU A 292 -1.20 -5.87 1.45
C LEU A 292 0.02 -6.33 2.25
N ILE A 293 0.83 -7.23 1.68
CA ILE A 293 2.10 -7.66 2.24
C ILE A 293 3.20 -7.41 1.21
N VAL A 294 4.19 -6.62 1.59
CA VAL A 294 5.37 -6.30 0.77
C VAL A 294 6.64 -6.45 1.61
N ALA A 295 7.79 -6.64 0.96
CA ALA A 295 9.10 -6.62 1.62
C ALA A 295 9.98 -5.54 1.00
N ILE A 296 10.85 -4.90 1.79
CA ILE A 296 11.86 -4.00 1.24
C ILE A 296 12.85 -4.82 0.39
N GLU A 297 13.04 -4.40 -0.85
CA GLU A 297 13.99 -5.01 -1.79
C GLU A 297 15.28 -4.20 -1.91
N SER A 298 15.20 -2.87 -1.83
CA SER A 298 16.36 -1.99 -1.89
C SER A 298 16.17 -0.86 -0.89
N ASP A 299 17.16 -0.62 -0.04
CA ASP A 299 17.16 0.45 0.95
C ASP A 299 18.45 1.28 0.78
N PRO A 300 18.35 2.56 0.38
CA PRO A 300 19.50 3.44 0.18
C PRO A 300 20.42 3.59 1.40
N LEU A 301 19.92 3.39 2.64
CA LEU A 301 20.77 3.44 3.83
C LEU A 301 21.57 2.15 4.06
N LEU A 302 21.13 1.03 3.49
CA LEU A 302 21.77 -0.27 3.65
C LEU A 302 22.64 -0.62 2.44
N TRP A 303 22.27 -0.15 1.24
CA TRP A 303 22.89 -0.54 -0.04
C TRP A 303 23.23 0.71 -0.88
N HIS A 304 24.52 1.05 -0.97
CA HIS A 304 24.99 2.31 -1.57
C HIS A 304 25.45 2.17 -3.04
N ASP A 305 25.63 0.94 -3.55
CA ASP A 305 26.36 0.71 -4.82
C ASP A 305 25.48 0.72 -6.08
N LEU A 306 24.15 0.83 -5.96
CA LEU A 306 23.24 0.86 -7.10
C LEU A 306 22.41 2.15 -7.09
N HIS A 307 22.95 3.22 -7.69
CA HIS A 307 22.26 4.51 -7.84
C HIS A 307 20.94 4.43 -8.64
N TYR A 308 20.65 3.27 -9.25
CA TYR A 308 19.41 3.02 -9.98
C TYR A 308 18.28 2.44 -9.12
N CYS A 309 18.62 1.78 -8.01
CA CYS A 309 17.69 1.07 -7.14
C CYS A 309 17.31 1.98 -5.99
N GLY A 310 16.29 2.82 -6.20
CA GLY A 310 15.71 3.67 -5.15
C GLY A 310 15.18 2.88 -3.95
N PHE A 311 14.43 3.52 -3.06
CA PHE A 311 13.79 2.79 -1.95
C PHE A 311 12.58 1.99 -2.45
N GLN A 312 12.82 0.69 -2.69
CA GLN A 312 11.93 -0.20 -3.43
C GLN A 312 11.44 -1.35 -2.56
N VAL A 313 10.26 -1.84 -2.92
CA VAL A 313 9.69 -3.08 -2.39
C VAL A 313 9.70 -4.16 -3.44
N SER A 314 9.80 -5.41 -2.98
CA SER A 314 9.79 -6.61 -3.80
C SER A 314 8.57 -6.66 -4.70
N GLN A 315 8.83 -6.90 -5.98
CA GLN A 315 7.79 -7.10 -6.99
C GLN A 315 7.67 -8.58 -7.42
N TYR A 316 8.71 -9.38 -7.19
CA TYR A 316 8.73 -10.81 -7.50
C TYR A 316 7.98 -11.67 -6.47
N THR A 317 7.72 -11.14 -5.26
CA THR A 317 6.81 -11.75 -4.28
C THR A 317 6.09 -10.66 -3.51
N PHE A 318 4.76 -10.71 -3.46
CA PHE A 318 3.92 -9.84 -2.63
C PHE A 318 2.49 -10.41 -2.55
N GLY A 319 1.76 -10.04 -1.50
CA GLY A 319 0.36 -10.42 -1.33
C GLY A 319 -0.55 -9.20 -1.34
N ALA A 320 -1.72 -9.30 -1.95
CA ALA A 320 -2.75 -8.27 -1.86
C ALA A 320 -4.16 -8.90 -1.81
N SER A 321 -5.09 -8.28 -1.09
CA SER A 321 -6.52 -8.61 -1.21
C SER A 321 -7.02 -8.19 -2.59
N ALA A 322 -8.10 -8.82 -3.06
CA ALA A 322 -8.85 -8.32 -4.21
C ALA A 322 -9.19 -6.83 -4.01
N GLY A 323 -9.19 -6.08 -5.11
CA GLY A 323 -9.51 -4.66 -5.11
C GLY A 323 -8.55 -3.74 -4.34
N HIS A 324 -7.36 -4.19 -3.93
CA HIS A 324 -6.47 -3.32 -3.14
C HIS A 324 -6.05 -2.08 -3.97
N PRO A 325 -6.20 -0.83 -3.46
CA PRO A 325 -6.00 0.40 -4.25
C PRO A 325 -4.62 0.54 -4.90
N VAL A 326 -3.57 0.02 -4.26
CA VAL A 326 -2.20 -0.01 -4.80
C VAL A 326 -2.11 -0.72 -6.15
N LEU A 327 -2.86 -1.81 -6.34
CA LEU A 327 -2.83 -2.57 -7.59
C LEU A 327 -3.46 -1.76 -8.72
N LEU A 328 -4.61 -1.14 -8.45
CA LEU A 328 -5.29 -0.27 -9.40
C LEU A 328 -4.44 0.96 -9.76
N ASP A 329 -3.74 1.51 -8.77
CA ASP A 329 -2.84 2.66 -8.95
C ASP A 329 -1.64 2.29 -9.83
N ALA A 330 -1.05 1.11 -9.63
CA ALA A 330 -0.01 0.59 -10.52
C ALA A 330 -0.52 0.39 -11.96
N LEU A 331 -1.66 -0.29 -12.13
CA LEU A 331 -2.27 -0.57 -13.44
C LEU A 331 -2.61 0.71 -14.21
N THR A 332 -3.28 1.65 -13.55
CA THR A 332 -3.71 2.91 -14.18
C THR A 332 -2.52 3.77 -14.60
N ARG A 333 -1.42 3.75 -13.85
CA ARG A 333 -0.19 4.49 -14.19
C ARG A 333 0.60 3.88 -15.33
N ILE A 334 0.67 2.55 -15.39
CA ILE A 334 1.28 1.86 -16.53
C ILE A 334 0.56 2.27 -17.82
N VAL A 335 -0.77 2.30 -17.80
CA VAL A 335 -1.56 2.76 -18.94
C VAL A 335 -1.37 4.26 -19.22
N ALA A 336 -1.24 5.09 -18.18
CA ALA A 336 -0.99 6.53 -18.35
C ALA A 336 0.40 6.83 -18.94
N VAL A 337 1.44 6.08 -18.60
CA VAL A 337 2.81 6.26 -19.10
C VAL A 337 3.06 5.54 -20.43
N PHE A 338 2.15 4.65 -20.86
CA PHE A 338 2.29 3.87 -22.09
C PHE A 338 2.63 4.70 -23.34
N PRO A 339 2.05 5.90 -23.59
CA PRO A 339 2.47 6.72 -24.73
C PRO A 339 3.98 7.06 -24.73
N ALA A 340 4.59 7.24 -23.57
CA ALA A 340 6.04 7.45 -23.45
C ALA A 340 6.82 6.16 -23.69
N ILE A 341 6.31 5.01 -23.21
CA ILE A 341 6.89 3.68 -23.50
C ILE A 341 6.94 3.44 -25.02
N ALA A 342 5.80 3.67 -25.69
CA ALA A 342 5.63 3.42 -27.11
C ALA A 342 6.46 4.38 -27.98
N ALA A 343 6.70 5.61 -27.52
CA ALA A 343 7.50 6.61 -28.22
C ALA A 343 9.02 6.42 -28.03
N ASP A 344 9.47 5.67 -27.02
CA ASP A 344 10.89 5.47 -26.70
C ASP A 344 11.40 4.11 -27.21
N PRO A 345 12.23 4.06 -28.27
CA PRO A 345 12.76 2.81 -28.81
C PRO A 345 13.60 2.02 -27.78
N SER A 346 14.21 2.70 -26.81
CA SER A 346 15.00 2.05 -25.76
C SER A 346 14.14 1.20 -24.82
N SER A 347 12.82 1.40 -24.77
CA SER A 347 11.89 0.56 -23.98
C SER A 347 11.96 -0.92 -24.37
N SER A 348 12.40 -1.24 -25.59
CA SER A 348 12.57 -2.61 -26.07
C SER A 348 13.91 -3.25 -25.67
N THR A 349 14.92 -2.46 -25.29
CA THR A 349 16.31 -2.94 -25.12
C THR A 349 16.94 -2.59 -23.78
N ASP A 350 16.54 -1.48 -23.15
CA ASP A 350 17.08 -1.00 -21.88
C ASP A 350 16.29 -1.59 -20.69
N ASP A 351 16.95 -2.43 -19.90
CA ASP A 351 16.40 -3.04 -18.70
C ASP A 351 15.92 -2.02 -17.66
N ARG A 352 16.50 -0.82 -17.66
CA ARG A 352 16.10 0.26 -16.75
C ARG A 352 14.67 0.73 -16.99
N LYS A 353 14.21 0.66 -18.24
CA LYS A 353 12.84 1.02 -18.62
C LYS A 353 11.81 0.01 -18.11
N VAL A 354 12.19 -1.27 -17.99
CA VAL A 354 11.35 -2.27 -17.33
C VAL A 354 11.15 -1.88 -15.87
N PHE A 355 12.24 -1.57 -15.17
CA PHE A 355 12.16 -1.19 -13.75
C PHE A 355 11.32 0.06 -13.51
N GLU A 356 11.51 1.08 -14.34
CA GLU A 356 10.84 2.38 -14.23
C GLU A 356 9.35 2.31 -14.57
N TYR A 357 8.99 1.64 -15.68
CA TYR A 357 7.64 1.74 -16.22
C TYR A 357 6.65 0.71 -15.68
N THR A 358 7.08 -0.54 -15.49
CA THR A 358 6.19 -1.63 -15.04
C THR A 358 6.70 -2.36 -13.80
N GLY A 359 8.00 -2.28 -13.56
CA GLY A 359 8.74 -3.06 -12.58
C GLY A 359 8.74 -2.50 -11.14
N PRO A 360 9.77 -2.82 -10.33
CA PRO A 360 9.79 -2.53 -8.89
C PRO A 360 9.74 -1.04 -8.56
N GLN A 361 10.21 -0.14 -9.45
CA GLN A 361 10.14 1.30 -9.19
C GLN A 361 8.70 1.82 -9.31
N MET A 362 7.98 1.44 -10.38
CA MET A 362 6.55 1.76 -10.53
C MET A 362 5.73 1.20 -9.38
N TRP A 363 5.99 -0.05 -9.00
CA TRP A 363 5.36 -0.74 -7.87
C TRP A 363 5.56 0.01 -6.55
N ALA A 364 6.81 0.32 -6.20
CA ALA A 364 7.16 1.04 -4.98
C ALA A 364 6.48 2.41 -4.93
N ASN A 365 6.45 3.13 -6.05
CA ASN A 365 5.76 4.42 -6.14
C ASN A 365 4.27 4.30 -5.78
N ALA A 366 3.57 3.24 -6.23
CA ALA A 366 2.16 3.01 -5.90
C ALA A 366 1.96 2.68 -4.41
N VAL A 367 2.81 1.82 -3.83
CA VAL A 367 2.77 1.47 -2.40
C VAL A 367 3.00 2.72 -1.53
N TRP A 368 4.04 3.50 -1.83
CA TRP A 368 4.38 4.69 -1.06
C TRP A 368 3.34 5.80 -1.19
N ARG A 369 2.74 5.98 -2.38
CA ARG A 369 1.60 6.90 -2.55
C ARG A 369 0.43 6.49 -1.69
N TYR A 370 0.09 5.21 -1.68
CA TYR A 370 -1.03 4.71 -0.89
C TYR A 370 -0.80 4.94 0.61
N LEU A 371 0.38 4.55 1.14
CA LEU A 371 0.70 4.78 2.56
C LEU A 371 0.62 6.26 2.95
N LEU A 372 1.11 7.15 2.09
CA LEU A 372 1.07 8.58 2.34
C LEU A 372 -0.35 9.17 2.23
N ALA A 373 -1.09 8.83 1.18
CA ALA A 373 -2.43 9.35 0.93
C ALA A 373 -3.45 8.82 1.94
N ARG A 374 -3.40 7.52 2.24
CA ARG A 374 -4.40 6.81 3.05
C ARG A 374 -4.08 6.82 4.54
N TRP A 375 -2.80 6.76 4.89
CA TRP A 375 -2.35 6.59 6.27
C TRP A 375 -1.49 7.75 6.79
N GLY A 376 -1.21 8.76 5.96
CA GLY A 376 -0.35 9.88 6.34
C GLY A 376 1.06 9.44 6.72
N PHE A 377 1.49 8.28 6.17
CA PHE A 377 2.72 7.63 6.57
C PHE A 377 3.84 7.94 5.59
N ASP A 378 4.91 8.49 6.14
CA ASP A 378 6.13 8.81 5.41
C ASP A 378 7.03 7.56 5.33
N PHE A 379 7.15 7.01 4.12
CA PHE A 379 7.92 5.80 3.83
C PHE A 379 9.38 5.90 4.29
N ARG A 380 9.98 7.11 4.34
CA ARG A 380 11.37 7.33 4.78
C ARG A 380 11.64 6.84 6.21
N LYS A 381 10.59 6.71 7.04
CA LYS A 381 10.68 6.14 8.39
C LYS A 381 10.99 4.64 8.41
N LEU A 382 10.87 3.96 7.27
CA LEU A 382 11.17 2.54 7.12
C LEU A 382 12.64 2.30 6.79
N ALA A 383 13.40 3.33 6.43
CA ALA A 383 14.80 3.18 6.06
C ALA A 383 15.61 2.64 7.25
N GLY A 384 16.39 1.59 7.02
CA GLY A 384 17.14 0.86 8.04
C GLY A 384 16.30 -0.02 8.97
N MET A 385 15.03 -0.28 8.66
CA MET A 385 14.20 -1.14 9.51
C MET A 385 14.67 -2.60 9.49
N THR A 386 14.69 -3.21 10.68
CA THR A 386 15.16 -4.61 10.87
C THR A 386 14.04 -5.55 11.34
N ARG A 387 12.83 -5.03 11.53
CA ARG A 387 11.65 -5.79 11.98
C ARG A 387 10.44 -5.47 11.12
N PRO A 388 9.46 -6.39 11.03
CA PRO A 388 8.20 -6.11 10.37
C PRO A 388 7.50 -4.87 10.94
N VAL A 389 6.94 -4.06 10.06
CA VAL A 389 6.17 -2.86 10.40
C VAL A 389 4.76 -2.98 9.83
N ARG A 390 3.76 -2.60 10.63
CA ARG A 390 2.37 -2.48 10.22
C ARG A 390 2.00 -1.01 10.05
N VAL A 391 1.38 -0.66 8.92
CA VAL A 391 0.76 0.64 8.69
C VAL A 391 -0.63 0.41 8.10
N GLY A 392 -1.66 0.57 8.93
CA GLY A 392 -3.03 0.30 8.58
C GLY A 392 -3.23 -1.16 8.19
N ASP A 393 -3.62 -1.37 6.94
CA ASP A 393 -3.83 -2.68 6.31
C ASP A 393 -2.60 -3.21 5.56
N VAL A 394 -1.46 -2.52 5.64
CA VAL A 394 -0.22 -2.91 4.97
C VAL A 394 0.81 -3.47 5.97
N LEU A 395 1.25 -4.71 5.74
CA LEU A 395 2.41 -5.30 6.40
C LEU A 395 3.65 -5.11 5.52
N ILE A 396 4.69 -4.54 6.10
CA ILE A 396 5.95 -4.24 5.42
C ILE A 396 7.06 -5.02 6.12
N LEU A 397 7.68 -5.94 5.39
CA LEU A 397 8.75 -6.79 5.88
C LEU A 397 10.13 -6.15 5.62
N PRO A 398 11.11 -6.33 6.51
CA PRO A 398 12.42 -5.71 6.38
C PRO A 398 13.21 -6.22 5.17
N PHE A 399 14.27 -5.49 4.83
CA PHE A 399 15.20 -5.87 3.77
C PHE A 399 15.67 -7.33 3.93
N GLY A 400 15.70 -8.08 2.82
CA GLY A 400 16.10 -9.50 2.81
C GLY A 400 15.00 -10.50 3.16
N SER A 401 13.82 -10.06 3.62
CA SER A 401 12.74 -11.00 4.00
C SER A 401 12.27 -11.88 2.83
N PHE A 402 12.23 -11.33 1.61
CA PHE A 402 11.91 -12.06 0.37
C PHE A 402 13.13 -12.35 -0.51
N ALA A 403 14.33 -11.99 -0.05
CA ALA A 403 15.60 -12.33 -0.71
C ALA A 403 16.49 -13.12 0.26
N ALA A 404 15.90 -14.10 0.94
CA ALA A 404 16.61 -14.92 1.91
C ALA A 404 17.79 -15.66 1.24
N GLY A 405 18.83 -16.02 1.99
CA GLY A 405 19.87 -16.98 1.57
C GLY A 405 19.34 -18.42 1.50
N PHE A 406 19.93 -19.29 0.66
CA PHE A 406 19.39 -20.65 0.43
C PHE A 406 19.63 -21.60 1.63
N SER A 407 20.53 -21.21 2.55
CA SER A 407 20.83 -21.99 3.74
C SER A 407 20.27 -21.31 4.99
N GLU A 408 19.70 -22.09 5.91
CA GLU A 408 19.32 -21.65 7.27
C GLU A 408 20.50 -21.10 8.09
N LEU A 409 21.73 -21.16 7.54
CA LEU A 409 22.98 -20.74 8.15
C LEU A 409 23.47 -19.36 7.67
N ASP A 410 22.75 -18.65 6.80
CA ASP A 410 23.05 -17.24 6.51
C ASP A 410 22.63 -16.37 7.70
N VAL A 411 23.57 -16.24 8.64
CA VAL A 411 23.43 -15.63 9.97
C VAL A 411 23.03 -14.14 9.90
N GLU A 412 23.18 -13.49 8.74
CA GLU A 412 22.92 -12.05 8.57
C GLU A 412 21.44 -11.68 8.38
N GLN A 413 20.54 -12.61 8.00
CA GLN A 413 19.12 -12.31 7.73
C GLN A 413 18.14 -12.75 8.83
N GLY A 414 18.63 -13.42 9.87
CA GLY A 414 17.96 -13.61 11.16
C GLY A 414 16.55 -14.23 11.10
N SER A 415 15.72 -13.89 12.09
CA SER A 415 14.36 -14.42 12.26
C SER A 415 13.37 -13.99 11.16
N GLU A 416 13.74 -13.07 10.27
CA GLU A 416 12.83 -12.42 9.32
C GLU A 416 12.83 -13.02 7.91
N ALA A 417 13.67 -14.02 7.62
CA ALA A 417 13.60 -14.77 6.36
C ALA A 417 12.21 -15.41 6.15
N ARG A 418 11.60 -15.19 4.97
CA ARG A 418 10.29 -15.74 4.56
C ARG A 418 10.35 -16.42 3.20
N VAL A 419 11.04 -15.81 2.24
CA VAL A 419 11.16 -16.31 0.86
C VAL A 419 12.60 -16.18 0.39
N TRP A 420 13.10 -17.24 -0.25
CA TRP A 420 14.35 -17.21 -1.01
C TRP A 420 14.06 -16.88 -2.46
N HIS A 421 14.92 -16.09 -3.09
CA HIS A 421 14.80 -15.72 -4.50
C HIS A 421 16.09 -16.02 -5.25
N GLY A 422 15.99 -16.80 -6.33
CA GLY A 422 17.15 -17.19 -7.13
C GLY A 422 17.77 -16.06 -7.95
N ALA A 423 17.01 -15.01 -8.25
CA ALA A 423 17.43 -13.85 -9.05
C ALA A 423 18.06 -14.24 -10.39
N TRP A 424 17.52 -15.24 -11.08
CA TRP A 424 18.17 -15.85 -12.24
C TRP A 424 18.15 -14.99 -13.51
N GLY A 425 17.45 -13.85 -13.51
CA GLY A 425 17.46 -12.88 -14.61
C GLY A 425 17.03 -13.46 -15.97
N ARG A 426 16.22 -14.54 -15.97
CA ARG A 426 15.87 -15.33 -17.16
C ARG A 426 15.17 -14.51 -18.25
N TRP A 427 14.58 -13.38 -17.89
CA TRP A 427 13.92 -12.45 -18.81
C TRP A 427 14.88 -11.56 -19.61
N ARG A 428 16.11 -11.33 -19.15
CA ARG A 428 17.07 -10.42 -19.84
C ARG A 428 17.49 -10.92 -21.23
N LYS A 429 17.21 -12.18 -21.55
CA LYS A 429 17.52 -12.81 -22.85
C LYS A 429 16.33 -12.83 -23.83
N GLN A 430 15.20 -12.22 -23.47
CA GLN A 430 13.95 -12.35 -24.21
C GLN A 430 13.51 -10.97 -24.76
N ALA A 431 13.81 -10.73 -26.04
CA ALA A 431 13.24 -9.63 -26.82
C ALA A 431 12.25 -10.22 -27.83
N ARG A 432 11.09 -9.56 -28.04
CA ARG A 432 10.15 -9.98 -29.07
C ARG A 432 10.72 -9.65 -30.46
N PRO A 433 10.65 -10.57 -31.44
CA PRO A 433 10.79 -10.18 -32.84
C PRO A 433 9.65 -9.20 -33.17
N GLY A 434 10.01 -8.07 -33.76
CA GLY A 434 9.10 -6.95 -34.04
C GLY A 434 8.13 -7.19 -35.19
#